data_AF-A0A6M0A2E6-F1
#
_entry.id   AF-A0A6M0A2E6-F1
#
_cell.length_a   1.000
_cell.length_b   1.000
_cell.length_c   1.000
_cell.angle_alpha   90.00
_cell.angle_beta   90.00
_cell.angle_gamma   90.00
#
_symmetry.space_group_name_H-M   'P 1'
#
loop_
_entity.id
_entity.type
_entity.pdbx_description
1 polymer ?
#
loop_
_entity_poly.entity_id
_entity_poly.type
_entity_poly.pdbx_seq_one_letter_code
_entity_poly.pdbx_strand_id
1 'polypeptide(L)'
;MLAHNCVNGCRRHETKLGDNGQFLPNGQSVKSGLNKSLQNAATINFLVLEYVAWKLGKKIIKVDPKGTSQYCWECLNKVSKSLSERWHSWPHIGPRTR
;
A
#
# COMPACT_ATOMS: atom_id res chain seq x y z
N MET A 1 -15.33 4.64 -9.90
CA MET A 1 -14.75 5.25 -8.69
C MET A 1 -15.11 4.38 -7.49
N LEU A 2 -14.25 3.44 -7.11
CA LEU A 2 -14.37 2.75 -5.83
C LEU A 2 -13.04 2.94 -5.13
N ALA A 3 -12.96 3.99 -4.31
CA ALA A 3 -11.89 4.10 -3.36
C ALA A 3 -12.08 2.94 -2.37
N HIS A 4 -11.26 1.90 -2.49
CA HIS A 4 -11.06 0.94 -1.42
C HIS A 4 -10.32 1.68 -0.30
N ASN A 5 -11.07 2.54 0.40
CA ASN A 5 -10.59 3.27 1.54
C ASN A 5 -10.19 2.24 2.59
N CYS A 6 -8.99 2.39 3.14
CA CYS A 6 -8.56 1.64 4.32
C CYS A 6 -9.34 2.17 5.55
N VAL A 7 -10.66 1.99 5.57
CA VAL A 7 -11.54 2.53 6.62
C VAL A 7 -11.24 1.88 7.97
N ASN A 8 -10.71 0.65 7.98
CA ASN A 8 -10.42 -0.09 9.20
C ASN A 8 -9.11 0.33 9.89
N GLY A 9 -8.11 0.82 9.13
CA GLY A 9 -6.85 1.34 9.69
C GLY A 9 -6.92 2.81 10.13
N CYS A 10 -7.94 3.54 9.68
CA CYS A 10 -8.14 4.96 9.98
C CYS A 10 -9.10 5.23 11.14
N ARG A 11 -10.00 4.28 11.46
CA ARG A 11 -10.93 4.42 12.59
C ARG A 11 -10.22 4.18 13.92
N ARG A 12 -10.52 5.02 14.92
CA ARG A 12 -10.08 4.75 16.29
C ARG A 12 -10.78 3.50 16.80
N HIS A 13 -10.07 2.70 17.57
CA HIS A 13 -10.67 1.56 18.26
C HIS A 13 -11.68 2.07 19.30
N GLU A 14 -12.80 1.36 19.43
CA GLU A 14 -13.84 1.68 20.40
C GLU A 14 -13.30 1.61 21.84
N THR A 15 -13.79 2.47 22.71
CA THR A 15 -13.48 2.45 24.14
C THR A 15 -14.18 1.27 24.80
N LYS A 16 -13.43 0.48 25.57
CA LYS A 16 -14.00 -0.59 26.40
C LYS A 16 -14.39 0.01 27.75
N LEU A 17 -15.68 -0.02 28.09
CA LEU A 17 -16.19 0.35 29.40
C LEU A 17 -16.37 -0.93 30.22
N GLY A 18 -15.88 -0.94 31.47
CA GLY A 18 -16.20 -1.99 32.44
C GLY A 18 -17.56 -1.74 33.09
N ASP A 19 -18.04 -2.72 33.85
CA ASP A 19 -19.38 -2.69 34.49
C ASP A 19 -19.57 -1.49 35.44
N ASN A 20 -18.47 -0.96 35.98
CA ASN A 20 -18.46 0.20 36.87
C ASN A 20 -18.25 1.53 36.11
N GLY A 21 -18.37 1.55 34.79
CA GLY A 21 -18.10 2.74 33.94
C GLY A 21 -16.61 3.10 33.80
N GLN A 22 -15.69 2.28 34.33
CA GLN A 22 -14.25 2.52 34.17
C GLN A 22 -13.78 2.20 32.75
N PHE A 23 -12.85 3.01 32.23
CA PHE A 23 -12.21 2.75 30.95
C PHE A 23 -11.17 1.63 31.07
N LEU A 24 -11.37 0.54 30.35
CA LEU A 24 -10.44 -0.58 30.27
C LEU A 24 -9.43 -0.36 29.13
N PRO A 25 -8.18 -0.83 29.27
CA PRO A 25 -7.18 -0.74 28.20
C PRO A 25 -7.67 -1.52 26.97
N ASN A 26 -7.88 -0.81 25.87
CA ASN A 26 -8.38 -1.37 24.61
C ASN A 26 -7.25 -1.75 23.61
N GLY A 27 -5.98 -1.61 24.01
CA GLY A 27 -4.82 -1.97 23.18
C GLY A 27 -4.59 -1.06 21.97
N GLN A 28 -5.28 0.09 21.89
CA GLN A 28 -5.19 1.01 20.76
C GLN A 28 -3.79 1.65 20.64
N SER A 29 -3.12 1.92 21.76
CA SER A 29 -1.78 2.52 21.78
C SER A 29 -0.75 1.68 21.02
N VAL A 30 -0.80 0.35 21.14
CA VAL A 30 0.12 -0.60 20.49
C VAL A 30 0.04 -0.54 18.96
N LYS A 31 -1.15 -0.28 18.41
CA LYS A 31 -1.38 -0.21 16.96
C LYS A 31 -1.33 1.20 16.38
N SER A 32 -1.26 2.23 17.23
CA SER A 32 -1.31 3.63 16.80
C SER A 32 -0.16 4.03 15.85
N GLY A 33 1.07 3.59 16.17
CA GLY A 33 2.25 3.85 15.34
C GLY A 33 2.18 3.14 13.98
N LEU A 34 1.83 1.84 13.97
CA LEU A 34 1.66 1.07 12.74
C LEU A 34 0.55 1.65 11.86
N ASN A 35 -0.60 2.02 12.43
CA ASN A 35 -1.70 2.64 11.69
C ASN A 35 -1.28 3.97 11.06
N LYS A 36 -0.50 4.80 11.77
CA LYS A 36 0.03 6.06 11.22
C LYS A 36 1.01 5.80 10.08
N SER A 37 1.93 4.85 10.25
CA SER A 37 2.89 4.47 9.20
C SER A 37 2.18 3.86 7.98
N LEU A 38 1.14 3.06 8.19
CA LEU A 38 0.30 2.52 7.11
C LEU A 38 -0.52 3.61 6.43
N GLN A 39 -1.01 4.64 7.12
CA GLN A 39 -1.67 5.77 6.46
C GLN A 39 -0.71 6.58 5.58
N ASN A 40 0.52 6.77 6.04
CA ASN A 40 1.55 7.45 5.26
C ASN A 40 2.05 6.61 4.08
N ALA A 41 2.22 5.29 4.29
CA ALA A 41 2.69 4.36 3.26
C ALA A 41 1.60 3.92 2.28
N ALA A 42 0.33 3.82 2.72
CA ALA A 42 -0.85 3.61 1.89
C ALA A 42 -1.32 4.94 1.28
N THR A 43 -0.38 5.69 0.72
CA THR A 43 -0.63 6.86 -0.11
C THR A 43 -1.23 6.40 -1.45
N ILE A 44 -2.51 6.01 -1.42
CA ILE A 44 -3.39 5.92 -2.58
C ILE A 44 -4.08 7.28 -2.84
N ASN A 45 -3.75 8.31 -2.07
CA ASN A 45 -4.18 9.68 -2.36
C ASN A 45 -3.19 10.32 -3.35
N PHE A 46 -3.23 9.87 -4.61
CA PHE A 46 -2.48 10.44 -5.73
C PHE A 46 -2.94 11.86 -6.13
N LEU A 47 -3.67 12.57 -5.27
CA LEU A 47 -4.20 13.91 -5.52
C LEU A 47 -3.08 14.89 -5.90
N VAL A 48 -1.91 14.76 -5.28
CA VAL A 48 -0.74 15.59 -5.61
C VAL A 48 -0.23 15.29 -7.02
N LEU A 49 -0.21 14.01 -7.44
CA LEU A 49 0.22 13.66 -8.80
C LEU A 49 -0.73 14.22 -9.85
N GLU A 50 -2.04 14.10 -9.64
CA GLU A 50 -3.06 14.64 -10.55
C GLU A 50 -2.90 16.16 -10.72
N TYR A 51 -2.69 16.88 -9.62
CA TYR A 51 -2.43 18.32 -9.64
C TYR A 51 -1.12 18.70 -10.38
N VAL A 52 -0.03 17.97 -10.10
CA VAL A 52 1.27 18.22 -10.74
C VAL A 52 1.22 17.92 -12.23
N ALA A 53 0.57 16.82 -12.63
CA ALA A 53 0.39 16.48 -14.03
C ALA A 53 -0.44 17.54 -14.76
N TRP A 54 -1.53 18.03 -14.17
CA TRP A 54 -2.30 19.14 -14.71
C TRP A 54 -1.45 20.40 -14.91
N LYS A 55 -0.66 20.79 -13.90
CA LYS A 55 0.26 21.94 -14.02
C LYS A 55 1.29 21.79 -15.15
N LEU A 56 1.75 20.57 -15.40
CA LEU A 56 2.74 20.27 -16.43
C LEU A 56 2.11 19.95 -17.80
N GLY A 57 0.79 20.03 -17.94
CA GLY A 57 0.08 19.64 -19.16
C GLY A 57 0.22 18.15 -19.51
N LYS A 58 0.42 17.30 -18.50
CA LYS A 58 0.57 15.83 -18.64
C LYS A 58 -0.74 15.13 -18.26
N LYS A 59 -0.91 13.91 -18.78
CA LYS A 59 -2.05 13.04 -18.51
C LYS A 59 -1.65 11.91 -17.57
N ILE A 60 -2.52 11.59 -16.61
CA ILE A 60 -2.38 10.41 -15.74
C ILE A 60 -3.37 9.34 -16.19
N ILE A 61 -2.89 8.10 -16.29
CA ILE A 61 -3.69 6.91 -16.57
C ILE A 61 -3.51 5.95 -15.41
N LYS A 62 -4.62 5.58 -14.76
CA LYS A 62 -4.61 4.60 -13.66
C LYS A 62 -4.69 3.20 -14.27
N VAL A 63 -3.77 2.33 -13.87
CA VAL A 63 -3.71 0.92 -14.30
C VAL A 63 -3.94 0.00 -13.10
N ASP A 64 -4.43 -1.21 -13.34
CA ASP A 64 -4.56 -2.22 -12.28
C ASP A 64 -3.15 -2.61 -11.78
N PRO A 65 -2.81 -2.40 -10.50
CA PRO A 65 -1.50 -2.76 -9.97
C PRO A 65 -1.30 -4.28 -9.86
N LYS A 66 -2.35 -5.10 -9.97
CA LYS A 66 -2.30 -6.55 -9.74
C LYS A 66 -1.34 -7.24 -10.71
N GLY A 67 -0.32 -7.88 -10.16
CA GLY A 67 0.62 -8.73 -10.91
C GLY A 67 1.74 -7.99 -11.64
N THR A 68 1.76 -6.66 -11.66
CA THR A 68 2.78 -5.86 -12.38
C THR A 68 4.22 -6.14 -11.93
N SER A 69 4.43 -6.60 -10.69
CA SER A 69 5.75 -6.93 -10.14
C SER A 69 6.25 -8.35 -10.43
N GLN A 70 5.42 -9.18 -11.07
CA GLN A 70 5.72 -10.58 -11.40
C GLN A 70 5.93 -10.81 -12.89
N TYR A 71 5.60 -9.84 -13.74
CA TYR A 71 5.82 -9.94 -15.18
C TYR A 71 7.19 -9.39 -15.57
N CYS A 72 7.84 -10.01 -16.55
CA CYS A 72 9.08 -9.49 -17.11
C CYS A 72 8.78 -8.22 -17.88
N TRP A 73 9.65 -7.21 -17.75
CA TRP A 73 9.60 -6.04 -18.61
C TRP A 73 9.98 -6.36 -20.06
N GLU A 74 10.78 -7.41 -20.29
CA GLU A 74 11.24 -7.83 -21.62
C GLU A 74 10.29 -8.87 -22.24
N CYS A 75 10.16 -10.04 -21.61
CA CYS A 75 9.47 -11.18 -22.22
C CYS A 75 7.99 -11.32 -21.83
N LEU A 76 7.47 -10.46 -20.95
CA LEU A 76 6.08 -10.47 -20.46
C LEU A 76 5.58 -11.80 -19.89
N ASN A 77 6.45 -12.78 -19.67
CA ASN A 77 6.12 -14.01 -18.97
C ASN A 77 5.89 -13.72 -17.47
N LYS A 78 5.13 -14.57 -16.79
CA LYS A 78 4.91 -14.47 -15.35
C LYS A 78 5.98 -15.28 -14.60
N VAL A 79 6.74 -14.64 -13.73
CA VAL A 79 7.65 -15.31 -12.79
C VAL A 79 6.98 -15.36 -11.42
N SER A 80 6.63 -16.58 -11.01
CA SER A 80 6.14 -16.85 -9.67
C SER A 80 7.29 -16.70 -8.67
N LYS A 81 7.18 -15.70 -7.80
CA LYS A 81 8.07 -15.49 -6.66
C LYS A 81 7.27 -15.36 -5.38
N SER A 82 7.88 -15.71 -4.26
CA SER A 82 7.28 -15.47 -2.94
C SER A 82 7.39 -13.98 -2.58
N LEU A 83 6.57 -13.53 -1.61
CA LEU A 83 6.60 -12.14 -1.16
C LEU A 83 7.92 -11.78 -0.44
N SER A 84 8.64 -12.77 0.10
CA SER A 84 9.95 -12.58 0.73
C SER A 84 11.05 -12.30 -0.29
N GLU A 85 10.86 -12.72 -1.54
CA GLU A 85 11.84 -12.53 -2.60
C GLU A 85 11.77 -11.11 -3.17
N ARG A 86 12.67 -10.26 -2.66
CA ARG A 86 12.70 -8.82 -2.97
C ARG A 86 13.30 -8.53 -4.35
N TRP A 87 14.24 -9.34 -4.79
CA TRP A 87 14.92 -9.17 -6.08
C TRP A 87 14.19 -9.93 -7.17
N HIS A 88 14.21 -9.39 -8.39
CA HIS A 88 13.56 -10.00 -9.53
C HIS A 88 14.62 -10.49 -10.53
N SER A 89 15.03 -11.74 -10.36
CA SER A 89 16.02 -12.38 -11.23
C SER A 89 15.29 -13.16 -12.32
N TRP A 90 15.64 -12.91 -13.59
CA TRP A 90 15.07 -13.62 -14.73
C TRP A 90 16.02 -14.71 -15.23
N PRO A 91 15.52 -15.87 -15.67
CA PRO A 91 16.37 -16.95 -16.16
C PRO A 91 17.12 -16.60 -17.46
N HIS A 92 16.56 -15.70 -18.28
CA HIS A 92 17.03 -15.39 -19.64
C HIS A 92 17.87 -14.10 -19.72
N ILE A 93 17.78 -13.26 -18.68
CA ILE A 93 18.54 -12.02 -18.54
C ILE A 93 19.07 -12.06 -17.12
N GLY A 94 20.37 -12.31 -16.99
CA GLY A 94 21.05 -12.41 -15.71
C GLY A 94 20.73 -11.20 -14.80
N PRO A 95 20.91 -11.34 -13.48
CA PRO A 95 20.64 -10.26 -12.56
C PRO A 95 21.45 -9.03 -12.99
N ARG A 96 20.79 -7.88 -13.12
CA ARG A 96 21.45 -6.59 -13.34
C ARG A 96 22.21 -6.26 -12.05
N THR A 97 23.40 -6.82 -11.87
CA THR A 97 24.24 -6.59 -10.69
C THR A 97 25.06 -5.33 -10.89
N ARG A 98 24.81 -4.38 -9.97
CA ARG A 98 25.52 -3.14 -9.61
C ARG A 98 25.80 -2.09 -10.69
#